data_AF-U6N1U4-F1
#
_entry.id   AF-U6N1U4-F1
#
_cell.length_a   1.000
_cell.length_b   1.000
_cell.length_c   1.000
_cell.angle_alpha   90.00
_cell.angle_beta   90.00
_cell.angle_gamma   90.00
#
_symmetry.space_group_name_H-M   'P 1'
#
loop_
_entity.id
_entity.type
_entity.pdbx_description
1 polymer ?
#
loop_
_entity_poly.entity_id
_entity_poly.type
_entity_poly.pdbx_seq_one_letter_code
_entity_poly.pdbx_strand_id
1 'polypeptide(L)'
;MALKRINKELNDLSKDPPTNCSAGPVGDDLFHWQATIMGPEDSPYSGGVFFLNIHFPSDYPFKPPKVNFTTKIYHPNINGQGAICLDILKDQWSPALTISKVLLSISSLLTDPNPGTRV
;
A
#
# COMPACT_ATOMS: atom_id res chain seq x y z
N MET A 1 -19.21 -10.12 -2.14
CA MET A 1 -18.89 -9.37 -0.90
C MET A 1 -17.61 -8.54 -1.05
N ALA A 2 -16.55 -9.07 -1.67
CA ALA A 2 -15.31 -8.34 -1.97
C ALA A 2 -15.54 -6.97 -2.64
N LEU A 3 -16.28 -6.94 -3.76
CA LEU A 3 -16.56 -5.69 -4.48
C LEU A 3 -17.27 -4.63 -3.63
N LYS A 4 -18.20 -5.04 -2.75
CA LYS A 4 -18.90 -4.13 -1.83
C LYS A 4 -17.91 -3.54 -0.81
N ARG A 5 -16.96 -4.35 -0.33
CA ARG A 5 -15.90 -3.92 0.57
C ARG A 5 -14.93 -2.95 -0.12
N ILE A 6 -14.47 -3.28 -1.33
CA ILE A 6 -13.58 -2.44 -2.14
C ILE A 6 -14.23 -1.07 -2.40
N ASN A 7 -15.49 -1.04 -2.86
CA ASN A 7 -16.22 0.21 -3.06
C ASN A 7 -16.39 1.02 -1.77
N LYS A 8 -16.60 0.36 -0.63
CA LYS A 8 -16.65 1.06 0.66
C LYS A 8 -15.32 1.73 0.95
N GLU A 9 -14.21 1.02 0.80
CA GLU A 9 -12.89 1.59 1.05
C GLU A 9 -12.51 2.71 0.08
N LEU A 10 -12.92 2.61 -1.19
CA LEU A 10 -12.72 3.69 -2.16
C LEU A 10 -13.46 4.97 -1.74
N ASN A 11 -14.71 4.82 -1.27
CA ASN A 11 -15.48 5.94 -0.74
C ASN A 11 -14.85 6.51 0.54
N ASP A 12 -14.35 5.66 1.42
CA ASP A 12 -13.71 6.09 2.67
C ASP A 12 -12.40 6.85 2.36
N LEU A 13 -11.57 6.35 1.43
CA LEU A 13 -10.36 7.03 0.95
C LEU A 13 -10.68 8.38 0.27
N SER A 14 -11.79 8.48 -0.44
CA SER A 14 -12.20 9.72 -1.10
C SER A 14 -12.70 10.76 -0.09
N LYS A 15 -13.25 10.32 1.05
CA LYS A 15 -13.76 11.20 2.11
C LYS A 15 -12.66 11.64 3.07
N ASP A 16 -11.75 10.74 3.40
CA ASP A 16 -10.67 10.95 4.37
C ASP A 16 -9.36 10.41 3.77
N PRO A 17 -8.73 11.17 2.85
CA PRO A 17 -7.51 10.73 2.21
C PRO A 17 -6.35 10.72 3.22
N PRO A 18 -5.57 9.63 3.29
CA PRO A 18 -4.40 9.57 4.16
C PRO A 18 -3.37 10.63 3.76
N THR A 19 -2.76 11.29 4.75
CA THR A 19 -1.71 12.29 4.52
C THR A 19 -0.61 11.70 3.62
N ASN A 20 -0.22 12.44 2.59
CA ASN A 20 0.84 12.07 1.64
C ASN A 20 0.58 10.78 0.83
N CYS A 21 -0.63 10.21 0.89
CA CYS A 21 -0.97 8.98 0.20
C CYS A 21 -2.27 9.14 -0.59
N SER A 22 -2.34 8.57 -1.79
CA SER A 22 -3.57 8.48 -2.57
C SER A 22 -3.69 7.10 -3.22
N ALA A 23 -4.90 6.64 -3.49
CA ALA A 23 -5.14 5.40 -4.23
C ALA A 23 -6.48 5.40 -4.93
N GLY A 24 -6.57 4.68 -6.04
CA GLY A 24 -7.81 4.50 -6.78
C GLY A 24 -7.70 3.42 -7.87
N PRO A 25 -8.84 2.99 -8.43
CA PRO A 25 -8.87 1.96 -9.46
C PRO A 25 -8.20 2.43 -10.76
N VAL A 26 -7.61 1.49 -11.48
CA VAL A 26 -7.01 1.71 -12.79
C VAL A 26 -8.03 1.35 -13.87
N GLY A 27 -8.54 2.37 -14.57
CA GLY A 27 -9.59 2.19 -15.57
C GLY A 27 -10.88 1.64 -14.95
N ASP A 28 -11.44 0.60 -15.54
CA ASP A 28 -12.72 0.00 -15.12
C ASP A 28 -12.55 -1.18 -14.14
N ASP A 29 -11.32 -1.61 -13.86
CA ASP A 29 -11.06 -2.74 -12.95
C ASP A 29 -10.97 -2.28 -11.49
N LEU A 30 -12.05 -2.52 -10.74
CA LEU A 30 -12.11 -2.21 -9.31
C LEU A 30 -11.19 -3.11 -8.45
N PHE A 31 -10.68 -4.23 -8.97
CA PHE A 31 -9.73 -5.10 -8.28
C PHE A 31 -8.27 -4.74 -8.54
N HIS A 32 -8.01 -3.76 -9.41
CA HIS A 32 -6.68 -3.27 -9.71
C HIS A 32 -6.60 -1.77 -9.41
N TRP A 33 -5.84 -1.41 -8.38
CA TRP A 33 -5.64 -0.03 -7.99
C TRP A 33 -4.19 0.42 -8.20
N GLN A 34 -4.04 1.72 -8.46
CA GLN A 34 -2.77 2.41 -8.35
C GLN A 34 -2.81 3.28 -7.10
N ALA A 35 -1.70 3.31 -6.37
CA ALA A 35 -1.50 4.20 -5.26
C ALA A 35 -0.27 5.08 -5.49
N THR A 36 -0.28 6.26 -4.88
CA THR A 36 0.85 7.19 -4.87
C THR A 36 1.20 7.50 -3.42
N ILE A 37 2.49 7.43 -3.10
CA ILE A 37 3.03 7.85 -1.80
C ILE A 37 4.05 8.94 -2.06
N MET A 38 3.85 10.10 -1.43
CA MET A 38 4.85 11.17 -1.39
C MET A 38 5.92 10.77 -0.38
N GLY A 39 7.19 10.91 -0.77
CA GLY A 39 8.31 10.64 0.10
C GLY A 39 8.26 11.51 1.37
N PRO A 40 8.29 10.92 2.58
CA PRO A 40 8.24 11.69 3.83
C PRO A 40 9.40 12.69 3.92
N GLU A 41 9.11 13.91 4.43
CA GLU A 41 10.10 15.00 4.48
C GLU A 41 11.31 14.67 5.36
N ASP A 42 11.11 13.90 6.43
CA ASP A 42 12.15 13.46 7.38
C ASP A 42 12.86 12.17 6.95
N SER A 43 12.77 11.78 5.67
CA SER A 43 13.38 10.57 5.13
C SER A 43 14.30 10.88 3.94
N PRO A 44 15.21 9.98 3.57
CA PRO A 44 16.00 10.09 2.33
C PRO A 44 15.14 10.15 1.05
N TYR A 45 13.85 9.84 1.17
CA TYR A 45 12.89 9.82 0.07
C TYR A 45 12.17 11.16 -0.13
N SER A 46 12.43 12.16 0.73
CA SER A 46 11.84 13.50 0.68
C SER A 46 11.83 14.09 -0.72
N GLY A 47 10.68 14.65 -1.13
CA GLY A 47 10.44 15.21 -2.47
C GLY A 47 10.22 14.16 -3.58
N GLY A 48 10.37 12.87 -3.28
CA GLY A 48 10.08 11.77 -4.20
C GLY A 48 8.59 11.48 -4.34
N VAL A 49 8.20 10.91 -5.49
CA VAL A 49 6.85 10.40 -5.75
C VAL A 49 6.94 8.93 -6.12
N PHE A 50 6.33 8.07 -5.32
CA PHE A 50 6.41 6.62 -5.48
C PHE A 50 5.05 6.06 -5.87
N PHE A 51 5.00 5.37 -7.00
CA PHE A 51 3.81 4.70 -7.49
C PHE A 51 3.81 3.24 -7.05
N LEU A 52 2.67 2.78 -6.56
CA LEU A 52 2.45 1.41 -6.14
C LEU A 52 1.28 0.82 -6.92
N ASN A 53 1.34 -0.49 -7.11
CA ASN A 53 0.30 -1.29 -7.72
C ASN A 53 -0.34 -2.18 -6.66
N ILE A 54 -1.66 -2.19 -6.59
CA ILE A 54 -2.46 -2.94 -5.62
C ILE A 54 -3.41 -3.86 -6.38
N HIS A 55 -3.32 -5.16 -6.13
CA HIS A 55 -4.24 -6.15 -6.69
C HIS A 55 -5.01 -6.85 -5.57
N PHE A 56 -6.33 -6.73 -5.60
CA PHE A 56 -7.21 -7.39 -4.65
C PHE A 56 -7.47 -8.84 -5.08
N PRO A 57 -7.40 -9.83 -4.17
CA PRO A 57 -7.82 -11.17 -4.48
C PRO A 57 -9.35 -11.28 -4.50
N SER A 58 -9.88 -12.32 -5.13
CA SER A 58 -11.33 -12.57 -5.23
C SER A 58 -12.02 -12.78 -3.88
N ASP A 59 -11.27 -13.22 -2.87
CA ASP A 59 -11.72 -13.48 -1.49
C ASP A 59 -11.39 -12.33 -0.52
N TYR A 60 -11.07 -11.15 -1.02
CA TYR A 60 -10.92 -9.95 -0.20
C TYR A 60 -12.19 -9.69 0.65
N PRO A 61 -12.09 -9.34 1.94
CA PRO A 61 -10.89 -9.01 2.72
C PRO A 61 -10.27 -10.18 3.50
N PHE A 62 -10.63 -11.43 3.23
CA PHE A 62 -10.09 -12.58 3.98
C PHE A 62 -8.63 -12.90 3.64
N LYS A 63 -8.19 -12.53 2.43
CA LYS A 63 -6.78 -12.51 2.04
C LYS A 63 -6.28 -11.08 1.82
N PRO A 64 -4.98 -10.82 2.07
CA PRO A 64 -4.38 -9.51 1.81
C PRO A 64 -4.35 -9.18 0.32
N PRO A 65 -4.40 -7.90 -0.04
CA PRO A 65 -4.09 -7.46 -1.40
C PRO A 65 -2.59 -7.62 -1.66
N LYS A 66 -2.23 -7.86 -2.92
CA LYS A 66 -0.83 -7.82 -3.35
C LYS A 66 -0.44 -6.36 -3.62
N VAL A 67 0.60 -5.88 -2.95
CA VAL A 67 1.08 -4.51 -3.08
C VAL A 67 2.54 -4.51 -3.49
N ASN A 68 2.86 -3.79 -4.56
CA ASN A 68 4.22 -3.71 -5.11
C ASN A 68 4.54 -2.28 -5.55
N PHE A 69 5.76 -1.83 -5.29
CA PHE A 69 6.28 -0.60 -5.87
C PHE A 69 6.49 -0.77 -7.37
N THR A 70 5.96 0.17 -8.15
CA THR A 70 6.25 0.31 -9.58
C THR A 70 7.38 1.29 -9.82
N THR A 71 7.50 2.32 -8.99
CA THR A 71 8.69 3.17 -8.92
C THR A 71 9.83 2.41 -8.26
N LYS A 72 10.99 2.34 -8.91
CA LYS A 72 12.19 1.76 -8.30
C LYS A 72 12.60 2.58 -7.08
N ILE A 73 12.82 1.91 -5.96
CA ILE A 73 13.22 2.52 -4.69
C ILE A 73 14.31 1.67 -4.06
N TYR A 74 15.31 2.34 -3.47
CA TYR A 74 16.33 1.67 -2.67
C TYR A 74 15.89 1.68 -1.20
N HIS A 75 15.44 0.54 -0.68
CA HIS A 75 14.94 0.44 0.70
C HIS A 75 15.20 -0.98 1.25
N PRO A 76 15.64 -1.15 2.51
CA PRO A 76 16.03 -2.46 3.06
C PRO A 76 14.89 -3.48 3.11
N ASN A 77 13.65 -3.02 3.19
CA ASN A 77 12.45 -3.88 3.21
C ASN A 77 11.72 -3.95 1.84
N ILE A 78 12.31 -3.39 0.76
CA ILE A 78 11.73 -3.45 -0.60
C ILE A 78 12.78 -4.04 -1.55
N ASN A 79 12.45 -5.16 -2.20
CA ASN A 79 13.39 -5.80 -3.10
C ASN A 79 13.45 -5.10 -4.48
N GLY A 80 14.39 -5.51 -5.35
CA GLY A 80 14.57 -4.93 -6.68
C GLY A 80 13.38 -5.12 -7.65
N GLN A 81 12.42 -5.98 -7.32
CA GLN A 81 11.16 -6.16 -8.05
C GLN A 81 10.00 -5.34 -7.45
N GLY A 82 10.27 -4.53 -6.43
CA GLY A 82 9.27 -3.68 -5.76
C GLY A 82 8.39 -4.43 -4.75
N ALA A 83 8.67 -5.69 -4.42
CA ALA A 83 7.93 -6.41 -3.40
C ALA A 83 8.28 -5.88 -2.00
N ILE A 84 7.26 -5.65 -1.19
CA ILE A 84 7.38 -5.08 0.14
C ILE A 84 7.39 -6.21 1.17
N CYS A 85 8.34 -6.18 2.09
CA CYS A 85 8.33 -7.04 3.26
C CYS A 85 7.68 -6.32 4.44
N LEU A 86 6.35 -6.44 4.49
CA LEU A 86 5.53 -5.95 5.58
C LEU A 86 4.66 -7.10 6.10
N ASP A 87 4.69 -7.29 7.42
CA ASP A 87 3.99 -8.35 8.15
C ASP A 87 2.48 -8.29 7.97
N ILE A 88 1.89 -7.09 7.96
CA ILE A 88 0.45 -6.92 7.74
C ILE A 88 0.00 -7.34 6.34
N LEU A 89 0.91 -7.44 5.36
CA LEU A 89 0.62 -7.98 4.02
C LEU A 89 0.86 -9.50 3.93
N LYS A 90 1.27 -10.14 5.03
CA LYS A 90 1.59 -11.56 5.14
C LYS A 90 0.79 -12.21 6.28
N ASP A 91 1.46 -12.56 7.37
CA ASP A 91 0.93 -13.34 8.49
C ASP A 91 0.10 -12.50 9.48
N GLN A 92 0.34 -11.19 9.54
CA GLN A 92 -0.43 -10.27 10.40
C GLN A 92 -1.62 -9.62 9.68
N TRP A 93 -1.99 -10.10 8.49
CA TRP A 93 -3.16 -9.60 7.79
C TRP A 93 -4.43 -9.89 8.58
N SER A 94 -5.21 -8.85 8.83
CA SER A 94 -6.56 -8.94 9.41
C SER A 94 -7.58 -8.36 8.44
N PRO A 95 -8.76 -8.99 8.26
CA PRO A 95 -9.85 -8.43 7.48
C PRO A 95 -10.34 -7.05 7.96
N ALA A 96 -9.97 -6.63 9.18
CA ALA A 96 -10.25 -5.30 9.71
C ALA A 96 -9.29 -4.21 9.21
N LEU A 97 -8.17 -4.58 8.56
CA LEU A 97 -7.26 -3.64 7.93
C LEU A 97 -7.84 -3.11 6.62
N THR A 98 -7.56 -1.84 6.32
CA THR A 98 -8.00 -1.13 5.11
C THR A 98 -6.78 -0.72 4.29
N ILE A 99 -7.00 -0.40 3.01
CA ILE A 99 -5.96 0.14 2.12
C ILE A 99 -5.37 1.42 2.68
N SER A 100 -6.19 2.29 3.28
CA SER A 100 -5.68 3.51 3.95
C SER A 100 -4.63 3.15 5.03
N LYS A 101 -4.94 2.17 5.90
CA LYS A 101 -3.98 1.70 6.92
C LYS A 101 -2.73 1.07 6.30
N VAL A 102 -2.89 0.29 5.24
CA VAL A 102 -1.76 -0.32 4.52
C VAL A 102 -0.83 0.76 3.95
N LEU A 103 -1.38 1.80 3.30
CA LEU A 103 -0.59 2.90 2.74
C LEU A 103 0.13 3.69 3.83
N LEU A 104 -0.55 3.97 4.94
CA LEU A 104 0.06 4.62 6.10
C LEU A 104 1.21 3.78 6.69
N SER A 105 1.03 2.47 6.82
CA SER A 105 2.11 1.57 7.27
C SER A 105 3.30 1.55 6.30
N ILE A 106 3.06 1.59 4.99
CA ILE A 106 4.14 1.69 4.00
C ILE A 106 4.84 3.06 4.09
N SER A 107 4.09 4.15 4.23
CA SER A 107 4.66 5.48 4.42
C SER A 107 5.51 5.55 5.69
N SER A 108 5.06 4.93 6.79
CA SER A 108 5.82 4.85 8.03
C SER A 108 7.09 4.01 7.86
N LEU A 109 7.04 2.94 7.07
CA LEU A 109 8.20 2.10 6.77
C LEU A 109 9.30 2.88 6.05
N LEU A 110 8.93 3.85 5.20
CA LEU A 110 9.89 4.72 4.50
C LEU A 110 10.60 5.70 5.45
N THR A 111 9.95 6.12 6.52
CA THR A 111 10.54 6.99 7.55
C THR A 111 11.38 6.18 8.54
N ASP A 112 10.84 5.05 9.02
CA ASP A 112 11.45 4.17 10.02
C ASP A 112 11.61 2.75 9.44
N PRO A 113 12.74 2.47 8.76
CA PRO A 113 12.99 1.17 8.18
C PRO A 113 13.07 0.10 9.28
N ASN A 114 12.46 -1.08 9.07
CA ASN A 114 12.53 -2.17 10.02
C ASN A 114 13.86 -2.95 9.85
N PRO A 115 14.85 -2.83 10.76
CA PRO A 115 16.16 -3.45 10.58
C PRO A 115 16.14 -4.97 10.78
N GLY A 116 15.10 -5.51 11.42
CA GLY A 116 14.98 -6.93 11.78
C GLY A 116 14.44 -7.82 10.66
N THR A 117 13.97 -7.24 9.56
CA THR A 117 13.36 -7.97 8.43
C THR A 117 14.07 -7.63 7.11
N ARG A 118 15.33 -8.07 6.99
CA ARG A 118 16.02 -8.05 5.69
C ARG A 118 15.35 -9.07 4.75
N VAL A 119 14.97 -8.61 3.56
CA VAL A 119 14.51 -9.45 2.44
C VAL A 119 15.67 -10.17 1.76
#